data_AF-A0A7Y7H0Z0-F1
#
_entry.id   AF-A0A7Y7H0Z0-F1
#
_cell.length_a   1.000
_cell.length_b   1.000
_cell.length_c   1.000
_cell.angle_alpha   90.00
_cell.angle_beta   90.00
_cell.angle_gamma   90.00
#
_symmetry.space_group_name_H-M   'P 1'
#
loop_
_entity.id
_entity.type
_entity.pdbx_description
1 polymer ?
#
loop_
_entity_poly.entity_id
_entity_poly.type
_entity_poly.pdbx_seq_one_letter_code
_entity_poly.pdbx_strand_id
1 'polypeptide(L)'
;MFQEIIYILLFIAVDLVVYSKLNKTEWVNAKQFKLFLIGTILLILLHFFNLPFLMPMRTFSGLIFFSLFPLFTYFWFTYFAVKRIHRITTPQNENFISTGLKVFSFFFLKLVYAMTLIMQVSIILSLIK
;
A
#
# COMPACT_ATOMS: atom_id res chain seq x y z
N MET A 1 -17.03 -17.82 3.39
CA MET A 1 -17.12 -17.15 2.06
C MET A 1 -17.56 -15.68 2.13
N PHE A 2 -18.67 -15.33 2.79
CA PHE A 2 -19.16 -13.93 2.85
C PHE A 2 -18.18 -12.98 3.57
N GLN A 3 -17.63 -13.43 4.70
CA GLN A 3 -16.66 -12.68 5.50
C GLN A 3 -15.41 -12.33 4.69
N GLU A 4 -14.90 -13.27 3.91
CA GLU A 4 -13.69 -13.20 3.12
C GLU A 4 -13.86 -12.21 1.96
N ILE A 5 -15.03 -12.18 1.32
CA ILE A 5 -15.37 -11.16 0.32
C ILE A 5 -15.35 -9.76 0.96
N ILE A 6 -15.88 -9.60 2.17
CA ILE A 6 -15.81 -8.32 2.90
C ILE A 6 -14.36 -7.91 3.13
N TYR A 7 -13.49 -8.82 3.57
CA TYR A 7 -12.07 -8.52 3.76
C TYR A 7 -11.35 -8.20 2.44
N ILE A 8 -11.67 -8.88 1.33
CA ILE A 8 -11.12 -8.54 0.01
C ILE A 8 -11.51 -7.11 -0.37
N LEU A 9 -12.79 -6.75 -0.26
CA LEU A 9 -13.26 -5.40 -0.56
C LEU A 9 -12.63 -4.35 0.35
N LEU A 10 -12.48 -4.67 1.63
CA LEU A 10 -11.81 -3.81 2.60
C LEU A 10 -10.34 -3.56 2.20
N PHE A 11 -9.57 -4.61 1.90
CA PHE A 11 -8.16 -4.46 1.55
C PHE A 11 -7.97 -3.77 0.19
N ILE A 12 -8.84 -4.01 -0.78
CA ILE A 12 -8.90 -3.20 -2.02
C ILE A 12 -9.09 -1.73 -1.69
N ALA A 13 -10.03 -1.39 -0.80
CA ALA A 13 -10.29 0.00 -0.42
C ALA A 13 -9.12 0.61 0.34
N VAL A 14 -8.49 -0.13 1.26
CA VAL A 14 -7.31 0.30 2.02
C VAL A 14 -6.17 0.64 1.07
N ASP A 15 -5.86 -0.29 0.19
CA ASP A 15 -4.82 -0.15 -0.79
C ASP A 15 -5.14 1.06 -1.71
N LEU A 16 -6.38 1.21 -2.17
CA LEU A 16 -6.76 2.34 -3.05
C LEU A 16 -6.60 3.69 -2.36
N VAL A 17 -6.88 3.79 -1.07
CA VAL A 17 -6.67 4.99 -0.27
C VAL A 17 -5.17 5.29 -0.14
N VAL A 18 -4.35 4.27 0.15
CA VAL A 18 -2.89 4.40 0.23
C VAL A 18 -2.31 4.86 -1.12
N TYR A 19 -2.69 4.20 -2.21
CA TYR A 19 -2.26 4.55 -3.56
C TYR A 19 -2.66 5.97 -3.94
N SER A 20 -3.94 6.32 -3.71
CA SER A 20 -4.44 7.67 -3.96
C SER A 20 -3.64 8.69 -3.17
N LYS A 21 -3.32 8.42 -1.90
CA LYS A 21 -2.55 9.38 -1.09
C LYS A 21 -1.11 9.56 -1.58
N LEU A 22 -0.47 8.50 -2.09
CA LEU A 22 0.90 8.55 -2.59
C LEU A 22 1.03 9.17 -3.99
N ASN A 23 0.08 8.91 -4.89
CA ASN A 23 0.17 9.30 -6.31
C ASN A 23 -0.79 10.42 -6.73
N LYS A 24 -1.91 10.62 -6.02
CA LYS A 24 -2.97 11.58 -6.36
C LYS A 24 -3.51 12.26 -5.10
N THR A 25 -2.67 13.06 -4.46
CA THR A 25 -2.95 13.70 -3.16
C THR A 25 -4.25 14.51 -3.11
N GLU A 26 -4.73 14.99 -4.26
CA GLU A 26 -5.99 15.72 -4.40
C GLU A 26 -7.23 14.83 -4.24
N TRP A 27 -7.13 13.52 -4.49
CA TRP A 27 -8.25 12.58 -4.44
C TRP A 27 -8.66 12.24 -3.00
N VAL A 28 -7.73 12.32 -2.06
CA VAL A 28 -7.96 12.06 -0.63
C VAL A 28 -7.38 13.19 0.21
N ASN A 29 -8.27 14.03 0.72
CA ASN A 29 -7.87 15.16 1.56
C ASN A 29 -7.33 14.67 2.91
N ALA A 30 -6.64 15.57 3.64
CA ALA A 30 -6.00 15.23 4.91
C ALA A 30 -7.00 14.77 5.99
N LYS A 31 -8.23 15.31 5.99
CA LYS A 31 -9.27 14.95 6.96
C LYS A 31 -9.80 13.53 6.70
N GLN A 32 -10.09 13.21 5.44
CA GLN A 32 -10.51 11.86 5.00
C GLN A 32 -9.43 10.82 5.32
N PHE A 33 -8.16 11.14 5.04
CA PHE A 33 -7.06 10.24 5.36
C PHE A 33 -6.90 10.02 6.87
N LYS A 34 -7.05 11.06 7.69
CA LYS A 34 -7.06 10.93 9.16
C LYS A 34 -8.22 10.05 9.66
N LEU A 35 -9.43 10.25 9.14
CA LEU A 35 -10.58 9.42 9.48
C LEU A 35 -10.37 7.96 9.09
N PHE A 36 -9.81 7.73 7.90
CA PHE A 36 -9.42 6.39 7.45
C PHE A 36 -8.41 5.74 8.42
N LEU A 37 -7.34 6.44 8.78
CA LEU A 37 -6.35 5.96 9.76
C LEU A 37 -6.98 5.59 11.11
N ILE A 38 -7.85 6.45 11.63
CA ILE A 38 -8.57 6.19 12.89
C ILE A 38 -9.43 4.93 12.74
N GLY A 39 -10.17 4.80 11.64
CA GLY A 39 -10.97 3.61 11.34
C GLY A 39 -10.14 2.34 11.26
N THR A 40 -8.98 2.37 10.61
CA THR A 40 -8.05 1.23 10.55
C THR A 40 -7.52 0.86 11.94
N ILE A 41 -7.16 1.85 12.77
CA ILE A 41 -6.72 1.61 14.15
C ILE A 41 -7.84 0.96 14.97
N LEU A 42 -9.07 1.48 14.88
CA LEU A 42 -10.21 0.89 15.57
C LEU A 42 -10.47 -0.55 15.12
N LEU A 43 -10.34 -0.83 13.82
CA LEU A 43 -10.47 -2.18 13.29
C LEU A 43 -9.37 -3.12 13.82
N ILE A 44 -8.13 -2.64 13.89
CA ILE A 44 -7.01 -3.40 14.49
C ILE A 44 -7.33 -3.69 15.97
N LEU A 45 -7.78 -2.67 16.72
CA LEU A 45 -8.18 -2.82 18.12
C LEU A 45 -9.31 -3.85 18.28
N LEU A 46 -10.29 -3.86 17.36
CA LEU A 46 -11.38 -4.82 17.38
C LEU A 46 -10.90 -6.28 17.25
N HIS A 47 -9.83 -6.52 16.48
CA HIS A 47 -9.28 -7.87 16.29
C HIS A 47 -8.63 -8.45 17.57
N PHE A 48 -8.27 -7.62 18.55
CA PHE A 48 -7.77 -8.10 19.84
C PHE A 48 -8.85 -8.78 20.70
N PHE A 49 -10.13 -8.56 20.40
CA PHE A 49 -11.24 -9.23 21.09
C PHE A 49 -11.55 -10.64 20.55
N ASN A 50 -10.82 -11.10 19.51
CA ASN A 50 -10.92 -12.44 18.93
C ASN A 50 -12.36 -12.90 18.64
N LEU A 51 -13.17 -11.99 18.06
CA LEU A 51 -14.58 -12.24 17.79
C LEU A 51 -14.74 -13.30 16.66
N PRO A 52 -15.72 -14.22 16.76
CA PRO A 52 -15.83 -15.38 15.87
C PRO A 52 -16.16 -15.03 14.40
N PHE A 53 -16.65 -13.83 14.14
CA PHE A 53 -16.95 -13.32 12.80
C PHE A 53 -15.80 -12.50 12.17
N LEU A 54 -14.68 -12.35 12.89
CA LEU A 54 -13.49 -11.66 12.39
C LEU A 54 -12.48 -12.66 11.84
N MET A 55 -11.62 -12.19 10.94
CA MET A 55 -10.53 -13.01 10.43
C MET A 55 -9.51 -13.26 11.58
N PRO A 56 -8.87 -14.44 11.64
CA PRO A 56 -7.84 -14.68 12.65
C PRO A 56 -6.77 -13.58 12.63
N MET A 57 -6.42 -13.07 13.81
CA MET A 57 -5.51 -11.93 13.97
C MET A 57 -4.17 -12.14 13.24
N ARG A 58 -3.65 -13.38 13.22
CA ARG A 58 -2.43 -13.73 12.47
C ARG A 58 -2.57 -13.38 10.99
N THR A 59 -3.66 -13.79 10.34
CA THR A 59 -3.87 -13.52 8.92
C THR A 59 -4.14 -12.03 8.67
N PHE A 60 -4.99 -11.42 9.50
CA PHE A 60 -5.29 -9.99 9.42
C PHE A 60 -4.02 -9.13 9.54
N SER A 61 -3.15 -9.42 10.51
CA SER A 61 -1.88 -8.71 10.70
C SER A 61 -0.94 -8.84 9.49
N GLY A 62 -0.91 -10.02 8.85
CA GLY A 62 -0.15 -10.24 7.62
C GLY A 62 -0.66 -9.37 6.48
N LEU A 63 -1.99 -9.29 6.30
CA LEU A 63 -2.60 -8.45 5.28
C LEU A 63 -2.33 -6.96 5.53
N ILE A 64 -2.45 -6.48 6.78
CA ILE A 64 -2.09 -5.10 7.14
C ILE A 64 -0.62 -4.81 6.84
N PHE A 65 0.28 -5.74 7.17
CA PHE A 65 1.71 -5.57 6.86
C PHE A 65 1.95 -5.43 5.35
N PHE A 66 1.24 -6.20 4.52
CA PHE A 66 1.28 -6.04 3.07
C PHE A 66 0.79 -4.66 2.62
N SER A 67 -0.30 -4.12 3.17
CA SER A 67 -0.77 -2.76 2.83
C SER A 67 0.23 -1.65 3.19
N LEU A 68 1.16 -1.89 4.13
CA LEU A 68 2.25 -0.96 4.45
C LEU A 68 3.42 -1.04 3.47
N PHE A 69 3.56 -2.15 2.73
CA PHE A 69 4.68 -2.37 1.82
C PHE A 69 4.81 -1.30 0.72
N PRO A 70 3.72 -0.83 0.07
CA PRO A 70 3.79 0.30 -0.86
C PRO A 70 4.29 1.59 -0.21
N LEU A 71 3.94 1.86 1.05
CA LEU A 71 4.40 3.05 1.78
C LEU A 71 5.92 2.99 2.02
N PHE A 72 6.41 1.86 2.51
CA PHE A 72 7.85 1.67 2.73
C PHE A 72 8.63 1.73 1.42
N THR A 73 8.08 1.14 0.37
CA THR A 73 8.70 1.14 -0.96
C THR A 73 8.76 2.55 -1.55
N TYR A 74 7.68 3.32 -1.41
CA TYR A 74 7.65 4.74 -1.80
C TYR A 74 8.69 5.56 -1.04
N PHE A 75 8.77 5.38 0.28
CA PHE A 75 9.74 6.09 1.11
C PHE A 75 11.18 5.71 0.73
N TRP A 76 11.47 4.41 0.61
CA TRP A 76 12.77 3.93 0.20
C TRP A 76 13.19 4.49 -1.17
N PHE A 77 12.29 4.44 -2.15
CA PHE A 77 12.55 4.94 -3.48
C PHE A 77 12.83 6.46 -3.48
N THR A 78 11.98 7.22 -2.82
CA THR A 78 12.05 8.69 -2.82
C THR A 78 13.24 9.22 -2.04
N TYR A 79 13.51 8.68 -0.84
CA TYR A 79 14.52 9.23 0.07
C TYR A 79 15.91 8.61 -0.07
N PHE A 80 16.00 7.34 -0.52
CA PHE A 80 17.28 6.67 -0.70
C PHE A 80 17.67 6.51 -2.16
N ALA A 81 16.81 5.90 -2.99
CA ALA A 81 17.17 5.59 -4.37
C ALA A 81 17.35 6.86 -5.21
N VAL A 82 16.36 7.76 -5.23
CA VAL A 82 16.42 9.03 -5.97
C VAL A 82 17.58 9.91 -5.47
N LYS A 83 17.80 9.99 -4.15
CA LYS A 83 18.92 10.74 -3.58
C LYS A 83 20.28 10.21 -4.04
N ARG A 84 20.45 8.89 -4.12
CA ARG A 84 21.69 8.27 -4.60
C ARG A 84 21.88 8.51 -6.10
N ILE A 85 20.81 8.48 -6.88
CA ILE A 85 20.81 8.78 -8.31
C ILE A 85 21.24 10.23 -8.56
N HIS A 86 20.66 11.20 -7.84
CA HIS A 86 21.07 12.60 -7.96
C HIS A 86 22.55 12.85 -7.65
N ARG A 87 23.16 12.07 -6.74
CA ARG A 87 24.59 12.19 -6.42
C ARG A 87 25.51 11.79 -7.58
N ILE A 88 25.05 10.90 -8.46
CA ILE A 88 25.82 10.40 -9.60
C ILE A 88 25.41 11.08 -10.93
N THR A 89 24.38 11.93 -10.89
CA THR A 89 23.94 12.73 -12.05
C THR A 89 24.99 13.79 -12.38
N THR A 90 25.36 13.87 -13.64
CA THR A 90 26.23 14.90 -14.21
C THR A 90 25.42 15.81 -15.12
N PRO A 91 25.89 17.02 -15.44
CA PRO A 91 25.17 17.94 -16.34
C PRO A 91 24.88 17.34 -17.72
N GLN A 92 25.69 16.37 -18.16
CA GLN A 92 25.57 15.72 -19.46
C GLN A 92 24.44 14.68 -19.51
N ASN A 93 24.02 14.11 -18.38
CA ASN A 93 23.04 13.02 -18.31
C ASN A 93 21.76 13.39 -17.52
N GLU A 94 21.64 14.62 -17.05
CA GLU A 94 20.55 15.08 -16.20
C GLU A 94 19.15 14.84 -16.81
N ASN A 95 18.97 15.18 -18.09
CA ASN A 95 17.70 15.00 -18.79
C ASN A 95 17.33 13.51 -18.95
N PHE A 96 18.32 12.66 -19.22
CA PHE A 96 18.12 11.21 -19.35
C PHE A 96 17.74 10.59 -18.00
N ILE A 97 18.45 10.94 -16.93
CA ILE A 97 18.17 10.45 -15.58
C ILE A 97 16.81 10.94 -15.08
N SER A 98 16.47 12.21 -15.29
CA SER A 98 15.17 12.77 -14.91
C SER A 98 14.00 12.05 -15.60
N THR A 99 14.15 11.77 -16.90
CA THR A 99 13.14 11.01 -17.66
C THR A 99 13.06 9.57 -17.20
N GLY A 100 14.20 8.90 -17.00
CA GLY A 100 14.28 7.54 -16.49
C GLY A 100 13.63 7.40 -15.11
N LEU A 101 13.85 8.35 -14.20
CA LEU A 101 13.23 8.39 -12.88
C LEU A 101 11.71 8.57 -12.95
N LYS A 102 11.20 9.42 -13.85
CA LYS A 102 9.75 9.58 -14.05
C LYS A 102 9.09 8.30 -14.55
N VAL A 103 9.68 7.68 -15.57
CA VAL A 103 9.16 6.41 -16.13
C VAL A 103 9.22 5.31 -15.07
N PHE A 104 10.38 5.13 -14.44
CA PHE A 104 10.58 4.10 -13.44
C PHE A 104 9.64 4.28 -12.25
N SER A 105 9.54 5.49 -11.66
CA SER A 105 8.66 5.76 -10.52
C SER A 105 7.19 5.45 -10.82
N PHE A 106 6.72 5.80 -12.03
CA PHE A 106 5.36 5.53 -12.47
C PHE A 106 5.06 4.03 -12.56
N PHE A 107 5.95 3.24 -13.16
CA PHE A 107 5.75 1.80 -13.31
C PHE A 107 6.00 1.04 -12.00
N PHE A 108 7.03 1.41 -11.27
CA PHE A 108 7.47 0.73 -10.06
C PHE A 108 6.41 0.75 -8.95
N LEU A 109 5.87 1.93 -8.63
CA LEU A 109 4.83 2.06 -7.59
C LEU A 109 3.55 1.30 -7.95
N LYS A 110 3.16 1.33 -9.22
CA LYS A 110 1.97 0.60 -9.70
C LYS A 110 2.18 -0.91 -9.64
N LEU A 111 3.36 -1.39 -10.01
CA LEU A 111 3.69 -2.81 -9.95
C LEU A 111 3.68 -3.31 -8.50
N VAL A 112 4.34 -2.58 -7.59
CA VAL A 112 4.38 -2.91 -6.16
C VAL A 112 2.97 -2.98 -5.58
N TYR A 113 2.12 -2.03 -5.95
CA TYR A 113 0.72 -2.00 -5.57
C TYR A 113 -0.05 -3.22 -6.08
N ALA A 114 0.05 -3.54 -7.38
CA ALA A 114 -0.62 -4.69 -7.97
C ALA A 114 -0.16 -6.02 -7.34
N MET A 115 1.15 -6.18 -7.10
CA MET A 115 1.70 -7.36 -6.43
C MET A 115 1.17 -7.49 -4.99
N THR A 116 1.12 -6.38 -4.25
CA THR A 116 0.58 -6.36 -2.88
C THR A 116 -0.87 -6.82 -2.87
N LEU A 117 -1.69 -6.26 -3.76
CA LEU A 117 -3.10 -6.62 -3.87
C LEU A 117 -3.30 -8.09 -4.26
N ILE A 118 -2.56 -8.58 -5.25
CA ILE A 118 -2.62 -9.99 -5.67
C ILE A 118 -2.25 -10.92 -4.50
N MET A 119 -1.21 -10.59 -3.74
CA MET A 119 -0.80 -11.36 -2.58
C MET A 119 -1.89 -11.38 -1.50
N GLN A 120 -2.47 -10.23 -1.16
CA GLN A 120 -3.54 -10.14 -0.18
C GLN A 120 -4.78 -10.93 -0.60
N VAL A 121 -5.24 -10.76 -1.84
CA VAL A 121 -6.38 -11.51 -2.38
C VAL A 121 -6.08 -13.01 -2.37
N SER A 122 -4.87 -13.43 -2.78
CA SER A 122 -4.46 -14.84 -2.76
C SER A 122 -4.47 -15.43 -1.35
N ILE A 123 -3.98 -14.68 -0.34
CA ILE A 123 -4.00 -15.10 1.07
C ILE A 123 -5.46 -15.25 1.55
N ILE A 124 -6.33 -14.28 1.28
CA ILE A 124 -7.72 -14.34 1.72
C ILE A 124 -8.46 -15.51 1.05
N LEU A 125 -8.28 -15.71 -0.26
CA LEU A 125 -8.89 -16.82 -0.99
C LEU A 125 -8.37 -18.19 -0.53
N SER A 126 -7.12 -18.27 -0.06
CA SER A 126 -6.58 -19.52 0.48
C SER A 126 -7.29 -20.01 1.75
N LEU A 127 -8.00 -19.12 2.46
CA LEU A 127 -8.82 -19.46 3.63
C LEU A 127 -10.19 -20.04 3.28
N ILE A 128 -10.61 -19.92 2.01
CA ILE A 128 -11.90 -20.42 1.52
C ILE A 128 -11.79 -21.89 1.08
N LYS A 129 -10.57 -22.41 0.93
CA LYS A 129 -10.30 -23.84 0.67
C LYS A 129 -10.35 -24.65 1.95
#